data_AF-A0A849Q4U2-F1
#
_entry.id   AF-A0A849Q4U2-F1
#
_cell.length_a   1.000
_cell.length_b   1.000
_cell.length_c   1.000
_cell.angle_alpha   90.00
_cell.angle_beta   90.00
_cell.angle_gamma   90.00
#
_symmetry.space_group_name_H-M   'P 1'
#
loop_
_entity.id
_entity.type
_entity.pdbx_description
1 polymer ?
#
loop_
_entity_poly.entity_id
_entity_poly.type
_entity_poly.pdbx_seq_one_letter_code
_entity_poly.pdbx_strand_id
1 'polypeptide(L)'
;MGNAVAKAPLAFVIAILLITAVLGAFASQTDMSSNEDDFNPDSEAAQASERINDYFGPGVRSAQVIARDPDEKDVLLQAPLLAVLDLQKAILEPEEGDLDITDTLAPTPSNPTGVQSIADLIATGAMTLQGAQLFGVEMQNTSANLVLMNENLLLIAGGL
;
A
#
# COMPACT_ATOMS: atom_id res chain seq x y z
N MET A 1 59.40 20.01 14.86
CA MET A 1 58.27 19.41 15.61
C MET A 1 58.64 18.12 16.37
N GLY A 2 59.63 17.32 15.95
CA GLY A 2 60.00 16.07 16.64
C GLY A 2 60.54 16.19 18.08
N ASN A 3 61.07 17.36 18.48
CA ASN A 3 61.69 17.54 19.80
C ASN A 3 60.67 17.76 20.94
N ALA A 4 59.42 18.11 20.63
CA ALA A 4 58.35 18.29 21.61
C ALA A 4 57.69 16.96 22.00
N VAL A 5 57.49 16.07 21.02
CA VAL A 5 56.95 14.72 21.23
C VAL A 5 57.96 13.85 22.00
N ALA A 6 59.26 14.01 21.74
CA ALA A 6 60.32 13.26 22.43
C ALA A 6 60.48 13.66 23.92
N LYS A 7 60.12 14.89 24.30
CA LYS A 7 60.27 15.39 25.68
C LYS A 7 59.11 15.00 26.60
N ALA A 8 57.90 14.86 26.07
CA ALA A 8 56.71 14.51 26.85
C ALA A 8 55.74 13.65 26.03
N PRO A 9 56.13 12.41 25.67
CA PRO A 9 55.34 11.55 24.78
C PRO A 9 53.95 11.25 25.36
N LEU A 10 53.85 11.08 26.68
CA LEU A 10 52.58 10.83 27.36
C LEU A 10 51.60 12.01 27.23
N ALA A 11 52.07 13.25 27.39
CA ALA A 11 51.23 14.44 27.27
C ALA A 11 50.68 14.60 25.84
N PHE A 12 51.48 14.25 24.83
CA PHE A 12 51.06 14.29 23.44
C PHE A 12 49.99 13.23 23.12
N VAL A 13 50.17 12.01 23.64
CA VAL A 13 49.17 10.93 23.51
C VAL A 13 47.85 11.34 24.18
N ILE A 14 47.90 11.89 25.39
CA ILE A 14 46.69 12.37 26.10
C ILE A 14 45.99 13.48 25.31
N ALA A 15 46.75 14.43 24.75
CA ALA A 15 46.19 15.51 23.94
C ALA A 15 45.46 14.97 22.70
N ILE A 16 46.04 14.02 21.99
CA ILE A 16 45.39 13.37 20.85
C ILE A 16 44.14 12.62 21.30
N LEU A 17 44.21 11.87 22.41
CA LEU A 17 43.07 11.10 22.92
C LEU A 17 41.89 12.01 23.29
N LEU A 18 42.17 13.18 23.88
CA LEU A 18 41.15 14.18 24.18
C LEU A 18 40.53 14.77 22.90
N ILE A 19 41.35 15.10 21.91
CA ILE A 19 40.86 15.59 20.61
C ILE A 19 39.98 14.53 19.95
N THR A 20 40.43 13.27 19.91
CA THR A 20 39.66 12.15 19.34
C THR A 20 38.35 11.93 20.10
N ALA A 21 38.35 12.01 21.44
CA ALA A 21 37.13 11.87 22.23
C ALA A 21 36.13 12.98 21.95
N VAL A 22 36.61 14.23 21.80
CA VAL A 22 35.75 15.38 21.43
C VAL A 22 35.18 15.19 20.03
N LEU A 23 36.00 14.87 19.03
CA LEU A 23 35.50 14.61 17.67
C LEU A 23 34.53 13.43 17.62
N GLY A 24 34.79 12.35 18.38
CA GLY A 24 33.90 11.20 18.47
C GLY A 24 32.53 11.57 19.08
N ALA A 25 32.52 12.42 20.11
CA ALA A 25 31.28 12.91 20.73
C ALA A 25 30.46 13.83 19.80
N PHE A 26 31.12 14.59 18.92
CA PHE A 26 30.45 15.37 17.88
C PHE A 26 29.92 14.48 16.75
N ALA A 27 30.71 13.48 16.33
CA ALA A 27 30.28 12.53 15.31
C ALA A 27 29.05 11.72 15.76
N SER A 28 28.97 11.34 17.04
CA SER A 28 27.79 10.63 17.58
C SER A 28 26.54 11.50 17.72
N GLN A 29 26.67 12.82 17.62
CA GLN A 29 25.54 13.77 17.65
C GLN A 29 25.06 14.17 16.25
N THR A 30 25.70 13.67 15.19
CA THR A 30 25.27 13.97 13.83
C THR A 30 24.20 12.97 13.42
N ASP A 31 22.95 13.43 13.29
CA ASP A 31 21.89 12.64 12.68
C ASP A 31 22.19 12.48 11.19
N MET A 32 22.39 11.23 10.76
CA MET A 32 22.58 10.91 9.35
C MET A 32 21.22 10.92 8.65
N SER A 33 20.67 12.11 8.39
CA SER A 33 19.53 12.25 7.49
C SER A 33 20.05 12.26 6.05
N SER A 34 19.99 11.14 5.36
CA SER A 34 20.11 11.12 3.90
C SER A 34 18.71 11.33 3.33
N ASN A 35 18.28 12.59 3.22
CA ASN A 35 17.02 12.89 2.55
C ASN A 35 17.28 12.98 1.05
N GLU A 36 16.37 12.45 0.24
CA GLU A 36 16.44 12.55 -1.23
C GLU A 36 16.50 14.01 -1.72
N ASP A 37 16.01 14.96 -0.90
CA ASP A 37 16.10 16.40 -1.15
C ASP A 37 17.54 16.94 -1.20
N ASP A 38 18.49 16.30 -0.50
CA ASP A 38 19.91 16.69 -0.52
C ASP A 38 20.59 16.40 -1.87
N PHE A 39 19.92 15.66 -2.76
CA PHE A 39 20.36 15.37 -4.12
C PHE A 39 19.69 16.25 -5.19
N ASN A 40 18.78 17.16 -4.81
CA ASN A 40 18.13 18.09 -5.74
C ASN A 40 18.88 19.44 -5.80
N PRO A 41 19.65 19.74 -6.86
CA PRO A 41 20.25 21.06 -7.03
C PRO A 41 19.17 22.13 -7.26
N ASP A 42 19.49 23.40 -6.92
CA ASP A 42 18.72 24.62 -7.21
C ASP A 42 18.40 24.74 -8.70
N SER A 43 17.39 23.98 -9.13
CA SER A 43 16.99 23.80 -10.51
C SER A 43 15.52 24.18 -10.65
N GLU A 44 15.14 24.59 -11.87
CA GLU A 44 13.75 24.91 -12.18
C GLU A 44 12.81 23.74 -11.87
N ALA A 45 13.29 22.49 -12.04
CA ALA A 45 12.55 21.28 -11.71
C ALA A 45 12.27 21.14 -10.19
N ALA A 46 13.26 21.45 -9.34
CA ALA A 46 13.09 21.42 -7.90
C ALA A 46 12.05 22.45 -7.43
N GLN A 47 12.13 23.68 -7.93
CA GLN A 47 11.15 24.73 -7.61
C GLN A 47 9.73 24.42 -8.13
N ALA A 48 9.63 23.73 -9.27
CA ALA A 48 8.35 23.27 -9.78
C ALA A 48 7.76 22.16 -8.89
N SER A 49 8.58 21.22 -8.42
CA SER A 49 8.18 20.17 -7.48
C SER A 49 7.73 20.74 -6.14
N GLU A 50 8.46 21.72 -5.60
CA GLU A 50 8.10 22.43 -4.36
C GLU A 50 6.75 23.13 -4.51
N ARG A 51 6.51 23.84 -5.62
CA ARG A 51 5.20 24.44 -5.92
C ARG A 51 4.08 23.40 -5.98
N ILE A 52 4.32 22.23 -6.57
CA ILE A 52 3.32 21.15 -6.59
C ILE A 52 3.03 20.67 -5.17
N ASN A 53 4.06 20.47 -4.34
CA ASN A 53 3.90 20.06 -2.95
C ASN A 53 3.14 21.11 -2.12
N ASP A 54 3.37 22.41 -2.35
CA ASP A 54 2.66 23.49 -1.66
C ASP A 54 1.16 23.52 -1.98
N TYR A 55 0.78 23.27 -3.24
CA TYR A 55 -0.62 23.33 -3.68
C TYR A 55 -1.37 22.01 -3.46
N PHE A 56 -0.69 20.87 -3.56
CA PHE A 56 -1.31 19.55 -3.58
C PHE A 56 -0.89 18.64 -2.42
N GLY A 57 0.00 19.11 -1.54
CA GLY A 57 0.58 18.32 -0.45
C GLY A 57 1.76 17.46 -0.92
N PRO A 58 2.51 16.85 0.04
CA PRO A 58 3.62 15.97 -0.30
C PRO A 58 3.14 14.80 -1.17
N GLY A 59 3.88 14.50 -2.25
CA GLY A 59 3.54 13.42 -3.16
C GLY A 59 3.38 12.06 -2.47
N VAL A 60 2.48 11.23 -3.00
CA VAL A 60 2.27 9.86 -2.50
C VAL A 60 3.41 8.96 -3.00
N ARG A 61 4.03 8.21 -2.08
CA ARG A 61 4.98 7.16 -2.43
C ARG A 61 4.23 5.85 -2.64
N SER A 62 4.59 5.12 -3.68
CA SER A 62 3.99 3.81 -3.97
C SER A 62 4.99 2.69 -3.67
N ALA A 63 4.49 1.64 -3.02
CA ALA A 63 5.19 0.37 -2.86
C ALA A 63 4.47 -0.67 -3.74
N GLN A 64 5.23 -1.43 -4.53
CA GLN A 64 4.68 -2.46 -5.38
C GLN A 64 5.15 -3.84 -4.91
N VAL A 65 4.19 -4.71 -4.60
CA VAL A 65 4.43 -6.12 -4.33
C VAL A 65 4.07 -6.93 -5.58
N ILE A 66 4.99 -7.75 -6.06
CA ILE A 66 4.77 -8.64 -7.19
C ILE A 66 4.65 -10.06 -6.66
N ALA A 67 3.42 -10.60 -6.68
CA ALA A 67 3.17 -11.98 -6.31
C ALA A 67 3.53 -12.93 -7.47
N ARG A 68 4.18 -14.04 -7.15
CA ARG A 68 4.49 -15.12 -8.08
C ARG A 68 4.14 -16.45 -7.43
N ASP A 69 3.54 -17.36 -8.20
CA ASP A 69 3.34 -18.73 -7.77
C ASP A 69 4.69 -19.49 -7.78
N PRO A 70 5.07 -20.16 -6.68
CA PRO A 70 6.37 -20.83 -6.57
C PRO A 70 6.53 -22.01 -7.55
N ASP A 71 5.42 -22.59 -8.01
CA ASP A 71 5.41 -23.66 -9.01
C ASP A 71 5.28 -23.11 -10.45
N GLU A 72 5.43 -21.79 -10.65
CA GLU A 72 5.25 -21.09 -11.93
C GLU A 72 3.86 -21.31 -12.56
N LYS A 73 2.84 -21.56 -11.73
CA LYS A 73 1.46 -21.71 -12.19
C LYS A 73 0.77 -20.37 -12.40
N ASP A 74 -0.41 -20.43 -13.00
CA ASP A 74 -1.24 -19.26 -13.25
C ASP A 74 -1.66 -18.59 -11.93
N VAL A 75 -1.25 -17.33 -11.76
CA VAL A 75 -1.53 -16.49 -10.59
C VAL A 75 -2.98 -16.00 -10.54
N LEU A 76 -3.76 -16.23 -11.60
CA LEU A 76 -5.20 -15.92 -11.65
C LEU A 76 -6.06 -17.07 -11.11
N LEU A 77 -5.45 -18.17 -10.67
CA LEU A 77 -6.14 -19.25 -9.98
C LEU A 77 -6.62 -18.82 -8.59
N GLN A 78 -7.64 -19.51 -8.09
CA GLN A 78 -8.26 -19.19 -6.80
C GLN A 78 -7.26 -19.14 -5.64
N ALA A 79 -6.38 -20.13 -5.51
CA ALA A 79 -5.45 -20.21 -4.39
C ALA A 79 -4.45 -19.03 -4.36
N PRO A 80 -3.74 -18.69 -5.45
CA PRO A 80 -2.93 -17.48 -5.52
C PRO A 80 -3.70 -16.18 -5.24
N LEU A 81 -4.92 -16.04 -5.77
CA LEU A 81 -5.74 -14.84 -5.52
C LEU A 81 -6.15 -14.71 -4.05
N LEU A 82 -6.49 -15.83 -3.39
CA LEU A 82 -6.75 -15.84 -1.96
C LEU A 82 -5.50 -15.47 -1.16
N ALA A 83 -4.33 -15.96 -1.55
CA ALA A 83 -3.08 -15.58 -0.89
C ALA A 83 -2.77 -14.06 -1.00
N VAL A 84 -3.08 -13.45 -2.16
CA VAL A 84 -2.99 -11.99 -2.33
C VAL A 84 -3.99 -11.25 -1.46
N LEU A 85 -5.22 -11.77 -1.34
CA LEU A 85 -6.25 -11.18 -0.49
C LEU A 85 -5.90 -11.31 1.01
N ASP A 86 -5.35 -12.45 1.43
CA ASP A 86 -4.87 -12.67 2.79
C ASP A 86 -3.72 -11.72 3.13
N LEU A 87 -2.79 -11.49 2.18
CA LEU A 87 -1.73 -10.49 2.35
C LEU A 87 -2.31 -9.08 2.49
N GLN A 88 -3.26 -8.70 1.65
CA GLN A 88 -3.93 -7.41 1.73
C GLN A 88 -4.65 -7.24 3.07
N LYS A 89 -5.34 -8.28 3.55
CA LYS A 89 -5.97 -8.29 4.85
C LYS A 89 -4.95 -8.12 5.97
N ALA A 90 -3.83 -8.84 5.95
CA ALA A 90 -2.78 -8.72 6.96
C ALA A 90 -2.17 -7.30 7.02
N ILE A 91 -2.11 -6.59 5.89
CA ILE A 91 -1.65 -5.20 5.85
C ILE A 91 -2.69 -4.23 6.46
N LEU A 92 -3.98 -4.48 6.22
CA LEU A 92 -5.07 -3.59 6.64
C LEU A 92 -5.57 -3.88 8.06
N GLU A 93 -5.38 -5.12 8.53
CA GLU A 93 -5.82 -5.62 9.83
C GLU A 93 -4.64 -6.33 10.52
N PRO A 94 -3.57 -5.59 10.91
CA PRO A 94 -2.42 -6.19 11.56
C PRO A 94 -2.80 -6.78 12.92
N GLU A 95 -2.18 -7.91 13.28
CA GLU A 95 -2.38 -8.53 14.60
C GLU A 95 -1.70 -7.74 15.71
N GLU A 96 -2.15 -7.91 16.95
CA GLU A 96 -1.58 -7.21 18.10
C GLU A 96 -0.11 -7.59 18.28
N GLY A 97 0.79 -6.60 18.09
CA GLY A 97 2.23 -6.78 18.20
C GLY A 97 2.98 -6.78 16.86
N ASP A 98 2.27 -6.79 15.73
CA ASP A 98 2.87 -6.62 14.41
C ASP A 98 3.18 -5.15 14.08
N LEU A 99 4.04 -4.94 13.07
CA LEU A 99 4.34 -3.63 12.53
C LEU A 99 3.13 -3.09 11.75
N ASP A 100 2.47 -2.09 12.32
CA ASP A 100 1.36 -1.39 11.69
C ASP A 100 1.86 -0.26 10.77
N ILE A 101 1.53 -0.37 9.49
CA ILE A 101 1.84 0.65 8.47
C ILE A 101 0.59 1.40 7.99
N THR A 102 -0.59 1.12 8.56
CA THR A 102 -1.87 1.66 8.10
C THR A 102 -1.93 3.18 8.20
N ASP A 103 -1.29 3.76 9.22
CA ASP A 103 -1.14 5.22 9.38
C ASP A 103 -0.31 5.89 8.27
N THR A 104 0.49 5.11 7.52
CA THR A 104 1.32 5.61 6.41
C THR A 104 0.62 5.45 5.05
N LEU A 105 -0.48 4.71 4.99
CA LEU A 105 -1.25 4.52 3.76
C LEU A 105 -2.00 5.81 3.43
N ALA A 106 -1.98 6.19 2.15
CA ALA A 106 -2.65 7.40 1.67
C ALA A 106 -3.98 7.02 0.97
N PRO A 107 -5.12 6.99 1.69
CA PRO A 107 -6.41 6.68 1.08
C PRO A 107 -6.85 7.79 0.13
N THR A 108 -7.47 7.40 -0.97
CA THR A 108 -8.01 8.30 -1.99
C THR A 108 -9.45 7.91 -2.31
N PRO A 109 -10.27 8.80 -2.93
CA PRO A 109 -11.64 8.45 -3.30
C PRO A 109 -11.75 7.22 -4.20
N SER A 110 -10.73 6.94 -5.02
CA SER A 110 -10.66 5.75 -5.88
C SER A 110 -10.00 4.53 -5.22
N ASN A 111 -9.26 4.72 -4.13
CA ASN A 111 -8.62 3.66 -3.35
C ASN A 111 -8.75 3.99 -1.86
N PRO A 112 -9.89 3.65 -1.22
CA PRO A 112 -10.24 4.11 0.12
C PRO A 112 -9.38 3.48 1.23
N THR A 113 -8.66 2.41 0.94
CA THR A 113 -7.77 1.72 1.88
C THR A 113 -6.29 2.05 1.64
N GLY A 114 -5.97 2.73 0.53
CA GLY A 114 -4.57 2.95 0.10
C GLY A 114 -3.88 1.68 -0.42
N VAL A 115 -4.55 0.53 -0.44
CA VAL A 115 -4.03 -0.76 -0.92
C VAL A 115 -4.98 -1.32 -1.97
N GLN A 116 -4.44 -1.67 -3.12
CA GLN A 116 -5.20 -2.21 -4.25
C GLN A 116 -4.51 -3.45 -4.81
N SER A 117 -5.30 -4.47 -5.15
CA SER A 117 -4.79 -5.70 -5.76
C SER A 117 -5.61 -6.12 -6.99
N ILE A 118 -5.04 -7.04 -7.79
CA ILE A 118 -5.78 -7.67 -8.90
C ILE A 118 -6.92 -8.55 -8.37
N ALA A 119 -6.77 -9.10 -7.16
CA ALA A 119 -7.80 -9.91 -6.53
C ALA A 119 -9.09 -9.09 -6.30
N ASP A 120 -8.97 -7.80 -5.95
CA ASP A 120 -10.13 -6.91 -5.78
C ASP A 120 -10.95 -6.74 -7.07
N LEU A 121 -10.25 -6.60 -8.21
CA LEU A 121 -10.89 -6.47 -9.52
C LEU A 121 -11.62 -7.75 -9.91
N ILE A 122 -10.99 -8.90 -9.69
CA ILE A 122 -11.58 -10.21 -9.99
C ILE A 122 -12.77 -10.48 -9.07
N ALA A 123 -12.64 -10.20 -7.77
CA ALA A 123 -13.73 -10.35 -6.81
C ALA A 123 -14.92 -9.45 -7.17
N THR A 124 -14.67 -8.19 -7.52
CA THR A 124 -15.71 -7.25 -7.96
C THR A 124 -16.41 -7.74 -9.23
N GLY A 125 -15.65 -8.24 -10.22
CA GLY A 125 -16.22 -8.80 -11.43
C GLY A 125 -17.06 -10.06 -11.16
N ALA A 126 -16.55 -10.97 -10.32
CA ALA A 126 -17.25 -12.18 -9.93
C ALA A 126 -18.57 -11.88 -9.19
N MET A 127 -18.55 -10.96 -8.23
CA MET A 127 -19.74 -10.52 -7.50
C MET A 127 -20.77 -9.88 -8.44
N THR A 128 -20.31 -9.06 -9.39
CA THR A 128 -21.20 -8.43 -10.39
C THR A 128 -21.87 -9.47 -11.28
N LEU A 129 -21.12 -10.45 -11.77
CA LEU A 129 -21.66 -11.55 -12.60
C LEU A 129 -22.61 -12.45 -11.81
N GLN A 130 -22.28 -12.76 -10.57
CA GLN A 130 -23.12 -13.58 -9.70
C GLN A 130 -24.44 -12.85 -9.37
N GLY A 131 -24.38 -11.56 -9.05
CA GLY A 131 -25.56 -10.72 -8.84
C GLY A 131 -26.47 -10.67 -10.07
N ALA A 132 -25.88 -10.53 -11.28
CA ALA A 132 -26.64 -10.55 -12.52
C ALA A 132 -27.36 -11.89 -12.76
N GLN A 133 -26.74 -13.02 -12.42
CA GLN A 133 -27.35 -14.35 -12.55
C GLN A 133 -28.51 -14.54 -11.57
N LEU A 134 -28.33 -14.15 -10.31
CA LEU A 134 -29.38 -14.17 -9.28
C LEU A 134 -30.59 -13.36 -9.72
N PHE A 135 -30.36 -12.13 -10.18
CA PHE A 135 -31.42 -11.26 -10.70
C PHE A 135 -32.15 -11.88 -11.90
N GLY A 136 -31.41 -12.54 -12.81
CA GLY A 136 -31.99 -13.25 -13.95
C GLY A 136 -32.93 -14.40 -13.54
N VAL A 137 -32.52 -15.21 -12.57
CA VAL A 137 -33.36 -16.31 -12.03
C VAL A 137 -34.61 -15.75 -11.35
N GLU A 138 -34.49 -14.67 -10.60
CA GLU A 138 -35.62 -14.04 -9.92
C GLU A 138 -36.63 -13.44 -10.92
N MET A 139 -36.15 -12.81 -12.00
CA MET A 139 -37.02 -12.36 -13.10
C MET A 139 -37.71 -13.52 -13.82
N GLN A 140 -37.03 -14.66 -13.97
CA GLN A 140 -37.61 -15.85 -14.60
C GLN A 140 -38.73 -16.45 -13.73
N ASN A 141 -38.51 -16.54 -12.42
CA ASN A 141 -39.53 -16.97 -11.47
C ASN A 141 -40.72 -16.01 -11.42
N THR A 142 -40.46 -14.70 -11.44
CA THR A 142 -41.49 -13.67 -11.43
C THR A 142 -42.34 -13.72 -12.72
N SER A 143 -41.69 -13.86 -13.87
CA SER A 143 -42.41 -13.98 -15.16
C SER A 143 -43.23 -15.26 -15.25
N ALA A 144 -42.70 -16.40 -14.80
CA ALA A 144 -43.46 -17.66 -14.72
C ALA A 144 -44.70 -17.52 -13.83
N ASN A 145 -44.57 -16.84 -12.67
CA ASN A 145 -45.69 -16.63 -11.77
C ASN A 145 -46.76 -15.70 -12.38
N LEU A 146 -46.34 -14.65 -13.09
CA LEU A 146 -47.27 -13.76 -13.81
C LEU A 146 -48.02 -14.48 -14.93
N VAL A 147 -47.36 -15.41 -15.64
CA VAL A 147 -48.02 -16.25 -16.66
C VAL A 147 -49.08 -17.14 -16.01
N LEU A 148 -48.74 -17.82 -14.91
CA LEU A 148 -49.68 -18.67 -14.17
C LEU A 148 -50.87 -17.87 -13.61
N MET A 149 -50.64 -16.65 -13.14
CA MET A 149 -51.71 -15.75 -12.69
C MET A 149 -52.65 -15.37 -13.84
N ASN A 150 -52.09 -15.05 -15.02
CA ASN A 150 -52.87 -14.70 -16.19
C ASN A 150 -53.69 -15.88 -16.72
N GLU A 151 -53.12 -17.08 -16.76
CA GLU A 151 -53.84 -18.29 -17.16
C GLU A 151 -54.99 -18.63 -16.22
N ASN A 152 -54.79 -18.51 -14.90
CA ASN A 152 -55.86 -18.70 -13.91
C ASN A 152 -56.98 -17.66 -14.06
N LEU A 153 -56.64 -16.40 -14.34
CA LEU A 153 -57.62 -15.34 -14.61
C LEU A 153 -58.45 -15.62 -15.86
N LEU A 154 -57.83 -16.11 -16.93
CA LEU A 154 -58.51 -16.51 -18.17
C LEU A 154 -59.45 -17.70 -17.97
N LEU A 155 -59.07 -18.67 -17.13
CA LEU A 155 -59.90 -19.83 -16.79
C LEU A 155 -61.15 -19.43 -15.97
N ILE A 156 -61.02 -18.42 -15.11
CA ILE A 156 -62.14 -17.86 -14.34
C ILE A 156 -63.04 -16.98 -15.23
N ALA A 157 -62.47 -16.25 -16.20
CA ALA A 157 -63.22 -15.35 -17.09
C ALA A 157 -63.89 -16.04 -18.27
N GLY A 158 -63.36 -17.18 -18.75
CA GLY A 158 -63.92 -17.97 -19.87
C GLY A 158 -64.87 -19.09 -19.45
N GLY A 159 -65.06 -19.30 -18.14
CA GLY A 159 -65.91 -20.35 -17.55
C GLY A 159 -67.35 -19.94 -17.23
N LEU A 160 -67.87 -18.85 -17.82
CA LEU A 160 -69.26 -18.38 -17.69
C LEU A 160 -69.92 -18.25 -19.06
#